data_AF-A0A1E7EU67-F1
#
_entry.id   AF-A0A1E7EU67-F1
#
_cell.length_a   1.000
_cell.length_b   1.000
_cell.length_c   1.000
_cell.angle_alpha   90.00
_cell.angle_beta   90.00
_cell.angle_gamma   90.00
#
_symmetry.space_group_name_H-M   'P 1'
#
loop_
_entity.id
_entity.type
_entity.pdbx_description
1 polymer ?
#
loop_
_entity_poly.entity_id
_entity_poly.type
_entity_poly.pdbx_seq_one_letter_code
_entity_poly.pdbx_strand_id
1 'polypeptide(L)'
;MDGEPKFCKPYKCSKGKTPVNKWPLSFKSSGCASLGGGGMSMTVPGGSDKNGPQEGCCDQRTACLQICGNTKMNCDEEFKQCTNDVCSKATDEKKCTESTSIFSIMINFENCSTYDQQQYSHCTCVATDDVPNAQKEILRKFYKKFSPDSIDKVDGLAEKVDTPRKMANLLGKLVKKFYPKTIQKIKDPQQERMERMMKDGDYAKEKTEEKEVEEDEHREEDEEDEDVQEL
;
A
#
# COMPACT_ATOMS: atom_id res chain seq x y z
N MET A 1 24.67 6.96 14.46
CA MET A 1 23.46 6.55 13.74
C MET A 1 23.20 7.61 12.70
N ASP A 2 23.75 7.42 11.50
CA ASP A 2 23.61 8.35 10.39
C ASP A 2 22.15 8.38 9.93
N GLY A 3 21.50 9.54 10.10
CA GLY A 3 20.11 9.73 9.72
C GLY A 3 19.93 9.49 8.23
N GLU A 4 19.11 8.51 7.86
CA GLU A 4 18.75 8.26 6.48
C GLU A 4 18.18 9.55 5.84
N PRO A 5 18.52 9.86 4.58
CA PRO A 5 18.10 11.10 3.95
C PRO A 5 16.57 11.12 3.80
N LYS A 6 15.94 12.20 4.29
CA LYS A 6 14.52 12.54 4.04
C LYS A 6 14.16 12.65 2.54
N PHE A 7 15.14 12.54 1.67
CA PHE A 7 15.02 12.67 0.23
C PHE A 7 15.33 11.34 -0.45
N CYS A 8 14.30 10.68 -0.96
CA CYS A 8 14.47 9.50 -1.80
C CYS A 8 14.90 9.90 -3.21
N LYS A 9 15.95 9.27 -3.69
CA LYS A 9 16.50 9.54 -5.02
C LYS A 9 15.45 9.17 -6.07
N PRO A 10 15.08 10.06 -7.00
CA PRO A 10 14.14 9.72 -8.05
C PRO A 10 14.62 8.53 -8.89
N TYR A 11 13.69 7.70 -9.34
CA TYR A 11 13.98 6.59 -10.26
C TYR A 11 14.65 7.10 -11.54
N LYS A 12 15.72 6.43 -11.96
CA LYS A 12 16.53 6.82 -13.13
C LYS A 12 16.76 5.62 -14.03
N CYS A 13 16.77 5.89 -15.33
CA CYS A 13 17.15 4.92 -16.35
C CYS A 13 18.63 5.08 -16.73
N SER A 14 19.16 4.06 -17.43
CA SER A 14 20.46 4.16 -18.08
C SER A 14 20.53 5.34 -19.06
N LYS A 15 21.74 5.79 -19.40
CA LYS A 15 21.95 6.88 -20.36
C LYS A 15 21.17 6.65 -21.67
N GLY A 16 20.54 7.71 -22.18
CA GLY A 16 19.74 7.68 -23.41
C GLY A 16 18.32 7.13 -23.24
N LYS A 17 17.93 6.77 -22.01
CA LYS A 17 16.57 6.31 -21.69
C LYS A 17 15.92 7.20 -20.64
N THR A 18 14.60 7.29 -20.71
CA THR A 18 13.78 8.07 -19.79
C THR A 18 12.70 7.17 -19.17
N PRO A 19 12.43 7.31 -17.87
CA PRO A 19 11.41 6.51 -17.21
C PRO A 19 10.00 7.00 -17.59
N VAL A 20 9.13 6.04 -17.91
CA VAL A 20 7.69 6.24 -18.18
C VAL A 20 6.88 5.19 -17.43
N ASN A 21 5.58 5.42 -17.22
CA ASN A 21 4.74 4.42 -16.57
C ASN A 21 4.62 3.15 -17.42
N LYS A 22 4.74 2.00 -16.77
CA LYS A 22 4.44 0.70 -17.36
C LYS A 22 2.94 0.58 -17.62
N TRP A 23 2.58 -0.04 -18.74
CA TRP A 23 1.20 -0.43 -19.05
C TRP A 23 1.03 -1.95 -18.92
N PRO A 24 -0.12 -2.46 -18.41
CA PRO A 24 -1.27 -1.74 -17.88
C PRO A 24 -0.98 -0.98 -16.58
N LEU A 25 -1.58 0.20 -16.43
CA LEU A 25 -1.57 0.91 -15.15
C LEU A 25 -2.34 0.07 -14.12
N SER A 26 -1.65 -0.33 -13.05
CA SER A 26 -2.16 -1.22 -12.01
C SER A 26 -1.97 -0.57 -10.64
N PHE A 27 -2.74 0.48 -10.34
CA PHE A 27 -2.65 1.11 -9.03
C PHE A 27 -3.30 0.23 -7.98
N LYS A 28 -2.57 -0.10 -6.92
CA LYS A 28 -3.01 -0.98 -5.84
C LYS A 28 -2.77 -0.33 -4.50
N SER A 29 -3.73 -0.40 -3.59
CA SER A 29 -3.55 0.09 -2.21
C SER A 29 -4.28 -0.79 -1.21
N SER A 30 -3.66 -1.01 -0.05
CA SER A 30 -4.30 -1.56 1.14
C SER A 30 -4.82 -0.46 2.07
N GLY A 31 -4.90 0.79 1.59
CA GLY A 31 -5.36 1.91 2.40
C GLY A 31 -4.35 2.37 3.43
N CYS A 32 -4.85 2.97 4.51
CA CYS A 32 -3.99 3.44 5.60
C CYS A 32 -3.31 2.30 6.37
N ALA A 33 -3.78 1.05 6.22
CA ALA A 33 -3.16 -0.12 6.86
C ALA A 33 -1.69 -0.31 6.44
N SER A 34 -1.35 0.09 5.21
CA SER A 34 0.03 0.04 4.69
C SER A 34 1.00 0.97 5.43
N LEU A 35 0.52 2.04 6.05
CA LEU A 35 1.36 3.07 6.67
C LEU A 35 1.91 2.64 8.04
N GLY A 36 1.35 1.59 8.66
CA GLY A 36 1.76 1.09 9.98
C GLY A 36 2.55 -0.22 9.95
N GLY A 37 3.06 -0.65 8.78
CA GLY A 37 3.85 -1.88 8.66
C GLY A 37 3.14 -3.11 9.23
N GLY A 38 1.97 -3.46 8.69
CA GLY A 38 1.22 -4.71 8.94
C GLY A 38 0.68 -4.96 10.35
N GLY A 39 1.42 -4.59 11.41
CA GLY A 39 1.09 -4.84 12.82
C GLY A 39 0.78 -3.59 13.63
N MET A 40 1.42 -2.44 13.37
CA MET A 40 1.14 -1.23 14.16
C MET A 40 -0.18 -0.56 13.78
N SER A 41 -0.75 -0.83 12.59
CA SER A 41 -2.06 -0.28 12.21
C SER A 41 -3.19 -0.76 13.13
N MET A 42 -3.02 -1.92 13.79
CA MET A 42 -3.98 -2.47 14.74
C MET A 42 -3.95 -1.74 16.10
N THR A 43 -2.82 -1.10 16.42
CA THR A 43 -2.63 -0.36 17.69
C THR A 43 -2.85 1.15 17.56
N VAL A 44 -2.99 1.68 16.34
CA VAL A 44 -3.32 3.09 16.14
C VAL A 44 -4.82 3.29 16.37
N PRO A 45 -5.24 4.18 17.28
CA PRO A 45 -6.65 4.56 17.41
C PRO A 45 -7.16 5.08 16.06
N GLY A 46 -8.17 4.44 15.48
CA GLY A 46 -8.68 4.77 14.14
C GLY A 46 -7.85 4.23 12.95
N GLY A 47 -6.74 3.51 13.21
CA GLY A 47 -5.94 2.81 12.19
C GLY A 47 -6.61 1.57 11.62
N SER A 48 -7.62 1.04 12.32
CA SER A 48 -8.48 -0.07 11.91
C SER A 48 -9.84 0.37 11.37
N ASP A 49 -10.16 1.67 11.42
CA ASP A 49 -11.33 2.23 10.73
C ASP A 49 -11.03 2.28 9.22
N LYS A 50 -11.19 1.13 8.55
CA LYS A 50 -11.04 0.95 7.09
C LYS A 50 -11.95 1.89 6.25
N ASN A 51 -12.80 2.67 6.91
CA ASN A 51 -13.76 3.60 6.32
C ASN A 51 -13.61 5.03 6.87
N GLY A 52 -12.49 5.35 7.55
CA GLY A 52 -12.22 6.71 8.00
C GLY A 52 -12.14 7.70 6.83
N PRO A 53 -12.47 8.99 7.04
CA PRO A 53 -12.44 10.02 6.00
C PRO A 53 -11.08 10.14 5.29
N GLN A 54 -10.01 9.74 5.96
CA GLN A 54 -8.62 9.76 5.46
C GLN A 54 -8.23 8.57 4.58
N GLU A 55 -9.04 7.51 4.49
CA GLU A 55 -8.71 6.28 3.76
C GLU A 55 -8.41 6.56 2.27
N GLY A 56 -9.22 7.42 1.64
CA GLY A 56 -9.01 7.83 0.25
C GLY A 56 -7.71 8.62 0.03
N CYS A 57 -7.19 9.28 1.06
CA CYS A 57 -5.89 9.96 1.00
C CYS A 57 -4.73 8.96 1.04
N CYS A 58 -4.85 7.90 1.83
CA CYS A 58 -3.87 6.82 1.86
C CYS A 58 -3.81 6.10 0.50
N ASP A 59 -4.96 5.83 -0.12
CA ASP A 59 -5.01 5.26 -1.48
C ASP A 59 -4.31 6.15 -2.50
N GLN A 60 -4.62 7.46 -2.48
CA GLN A 60 -4.02 8.43 -3.37
C GLN A 60 -2.50 8.51 -3.16
N ARG A 61 -2.02 8.45 -1.92
CA ARG A 61 -0.59 8.39 -1.63
C ARG A 61 0.06 7.14 -2.22
N THR A 62 -0.52 5.95 -1.99
CA THR A 62 0.03 4.71 -2.56
C THR A 62 0.06 4.76 -4.08
N ALA A 63 -1.01 5.22 -4.72
CA ALA A 63 -1.04 5.38 -6.17
C ALA A 63 -0.04 6.44 -6.66
N CYS A 64 0.17 7.52 -5.91
CA CYS A 64 1.19 8.52 -6.20
C CYS A 64 2.60 7.90 -6.24
N LEU A 65 2.95 7.04 -5.28
CA LEU A 65 4.23 6.32 -5.25
C LEU A 65 4.39 5.35 -6.43
N GLN A 66 3.28 4.87 -7.00
CA GLN A 66 3.23 4.00 -8.19
C GLN A 66 3.28 4.77 -9.50
N ILE A 67 3.15 6.11 -9.47
CA ILE A 67 3.27 6.93 -10.68
C ILE A 67 4.75 7.20 -10.95
N CYS A 68 5.20 6.73 -12.10
CA CYS A 68 6.56 6.92 -12.56
C CYS A 68 6.90 8.40 -12.74
N GLY A 69 8.07 8.83 -12.25
CA GLY A 69 8.52 10.22 -12.34
C GLY A 69 8.01 11.11 -11.20
N ASN A 70 7.27 10.56 -10.25
CA ASN A 70 6.92 11.23 -9.00
C ASN A 70 8.03 11.06 -7.95
N THR A 71 8.03 11.89 -6.90
CA THR A 71 8.96 11.79 -5.77
C THR A 71 8.21 11.44 -4.49
N LYS A 72 8.86 10.72 -3.56
CA LYS A 72 8.28 10.43 -2.24
C LYS A 72 7.80 11.71 -1.56
N MET A 73 8.62 12.76 -1.57
CA MET A 73 8.29 14.06 -1.00
C MET A 73 7.01 14.67 -1.58
N ASN A 74 6.83 14.63 -2.90
CA ASN A 74 5.60 15.16 -3.52
C ASN A 74 4.37 14.32 -3.13
N CYS A 75 4.51 13.00 -3.05
CA CYS A 75 3.42 12.13 -2.60
C CYS A 75 3.07 12.32 -1.12
N ASP A 76 4.06 12.54 -0.26
CA ASP A 76 3.85 12.80 1.16
C ASP A 76 3.21 14.19 1.38
N GLU A 77 3.57 15.18 0.56
CA GLU A 77 2.93 16.50 0.59
C GLU A 77 1.48 16.46 0.11
N GLU A 78 1.21 15.76 -1.00
CA GLU A 78 -0.16 15.54 -1.51
C GLU A 78 -1.02 14.78 -0.49
N PHE A 79 -0.44 13.80 0.20
CA PHE A 79 -1.10 13.10 1.31
C PHE A 79 -1.49 14.07 2.42
N LYS A 80 -0.53 14.88 2.91
CA LYS A 80 -0.77 15.87 3.97
C LYS A 80 -1.87 16.87 3.59
N GLN A 81 -1.84 17.37 2.36
CA GLN A 81 -2.88 18.27 1.84
C GLN A 81 -4.24 17.57 1.83
N CYS A 82 -4.30 16.35 1.30
CA CYS A 82 -5.53 15.57 1.27
C CYS A 82 -6.09 15.32 2.67
N THR A 83 -5.27 14.91 3.63
CA THR A 83 -5.71 14.62 5.01
C THR A 83 -6.23 15.88 5.71
N ASN A 84 -5.58 17.03 5.52
CA ASN A 84 -6.05 18.30 6.06
C ASN A 84 -7.43 18.68 5.49
N ASP A 85 -7.60 18.53 4.18
CA ASP A 85 -8.85 18.86 3.48
C ASP A 85 -10.03 17.96 3.88
N VAL A 86 -9.78 16.68 4.15
CA VAL A 86 -10.84 15.75 4.57
C VAL A 86 -11.12 15.83 6.07
N CYS A 87 -10.09 16.01 6.91
CA CYS A 87 -10.28 16.12 8.37
C CYS A 87 -11.00 17.40 8.78
N SER A 88 -10.73 18.53 8.11
CA SER A 88 -11.46 19.80 8.34
C SER A 88 -12.95 19.73 8.02
N LYS A 89 -13.41 18.66 7.35
CA LYS A 89 -14.81 18.41 6.99
C LYS A 89 -15.38 17.19 7.70
N ALA A 90 -14.59 16.51 8.52
CA ALA A 90 -15.01 15.33 9.24
C ALA A 90 -15.94 15.70 10.40
N THR A 91 -16.91 14.84 10.70
CA THR A 91 -17.79 15.01 11.87
C THR A 91 -16.99 15.06 13.18
N ASP A 92 -15.89 14.30 13.25
CA ASP A 92 -14.92 14.34 14.33
C ASP A 92 -13.54 14.74 13.79
N GLU A 93 -13.37 16.05 13.58
CA GLU A 93 -12.12 16.66 13.10
C GLU A 93 -10.93 16.29 13.99
N LYS A 94 -11.12 16.25 15.31
CA LYS A 94 -10.06 15.96 16.28
C LYS A 94 -9.54 14.53 16.12
N LYS A 95 -10.44 13.54 16.11
CA LYS A 95 -10.07 12.13 15.91
C LYS A 95 -9.39 11.91 14.55
N CYS A 96 -9.87 12.59 13.49
CA CYS A 96 -9.26 12.53 12.16
C CYS A 96 -7.83 13.12 12.16
N THR A 97 -7.66 14.28 12.78
CA THR A 97 -6.38 14.98 12.84
C THR A 97 -5.36 14.21 13.68
N GLU A 98 -5.77 13.60 14.80
CA GLU A 98 -4.93 12.74 15.62
C GLU A 98 -4.47 11.50 14.83
N SER A 99 -5.39 10.82 14.13
CA SER A 99 -5.09 9.64 13.31
C SER A 99 -4.10 9.98 12.18
N THR A 100 -4.33 11.08 11.47
CA THR A 100 -3.48 11.53 10.35
C THR A 100 -2.13 12.07 10.80
N SER A 101 -2.04 12.59 12.03
CA SER A 101 -0.77 12.95 12.65
C SER A 101 0.10 11.71 12.91
N ILE A 102 -0.51 10.62 13.38
CA ILE A 102 0.19 9.33 13.55
C ILE A 102 0.67 8.79 12.20
N PHE A 103 -0.18 8.82 11.17
CA PHE A 103 0.23 8.42 9.82
C PHE A 103 1.37 9.28 9.27
N SER A 104 1.35 10.59 9.51
CA SER A 104 2.44 11.48 9.12
C SER A 104 3.74 11.14 9.82
N ILE A 105 3.69 10.79 11.11
CA ILE A 105 4.85 10.31 11.85
C ILE A 105 5.40 9.02 11.21
N MET A 106 4.53 8.04 10.94
CA MET A 106 4.93 6.77 10.31
C MET A 106 5.57 6.99 8.93
N ILE A 107 4.99 7.84 8.09
CA ILE A 107 5.53 8.21 6.77
C ILE A 107 6.91 8.87 6.87
N ASN A 108 7.15 9.64 7.93
CA ASN A 108 8.45 10.28 8.17
C ASN A 108 9.52 9.30 8.64
N PHE A 109 9.11 8.19 9.29
CA PHE A 109 10.01 7.10 9.66
C PHE A 109 10.21 6.07 8.53
N GLU A 110 9.34 6.08 7.52
CA GLU A 110 9.48 5.24 6.33
C GLU A 110 10.74 5.61 5.54
N ASN A 111 11.63 4.62 5.34
CA ASN A 111 12.79 4.76 4.48
C ASN A 111 12.40 4.77 2.99
N CYS A 112 13.39 4.78 2.09
CA CYS A 112 13.12 4.84 0.66
C CYS A 112 12.72 3.50 0.02
N SER A 113 12.74 2.39 0.75
CA SER A 113 12.54 1.05 0.20
C SER A 113 11.17 0.90 -0.48
N THR A 114 10.10 1.36 0.16
CA THR A 114 8.76 1.32 -0.45
C THR A 114 8.70 2.17 -1.71
N TYR A 115 9.20 3.40 -1.66
CA TYR A 115 9.23 4.29 -2.83
C TYR A 115 9.99 3.65 -3.98
N ASP A 116 11.19 3.13 -3.71
CA ASP A 116 12.03 2.48 -4.71
C ASP A 116 11.30 1.27 -5.31
N GLN A 117 10.74 0.38 -4.48
CA GLN A 117 10.00 -0.79 -4.94
C GLN A 117 8.81 -0.42 -5.83
N GLN A 118 8.03 0.59 -5.44
CA GLN A 118 6.89 1.06 -6.26
C GLN A 118 7.37 1.64 -7.58
N GLN A 119 8.43 2.46 -7.58
CA GLN A 119 8.98 2.99 -8.83
C GLN A 119 9.53 1.86 -9.72
N TYR A 120 10.31 0.91 -9.19
CA TYR A 120 10.82 -0.23 -9.97
C TYR A 120 9.69 -1.08 -10.58
N SER A 121 8.59 -1.28 -9.85
CA SER A 121 7.48 -2.13 -10.29
C SER A 121 6.59 -1.46 -11.34
N HIS A 122 6.51 -0.12 -11.31
CA HIS A 122 5.57 0.65 -12.13
C HIS A 122 6.22 1.54 -13.19
N CYS A 123 7.55 1.72 -13.17
CA CYS A 123 8.30 2.38 -14.23
C CYS A 123 8.82 1.38 -15.26
N THR A 124 8.97 1.86 -16.49
CA THR A 124 9.79 1.23 -17.53
C THR A 124 10.65 2.28 -18.20
N CYS A 125 11.77 1.86 -18.79
CA CYS A 125 12.71 2.75 -19.45
C CYS A 125 12.56 2.65 -20.96
N VAL A 126 12.20 3.75 -21.61
CA VAL A 126 12.11 3.88 -23.08
C VAL A 126 13.19 4.79 -23.61
N ALA A 127 13.50 4.72 -24.90
CA ALA A 127 14.41 5.67 -25.52
C ALA A 127 13.85 7.11 -25.39
N THR A 128 14.71 8.09 -25.20
CA THR A 128 14.27 9.47 -24.88
C THR A 128 13.41 10.09 -25.98
N ASP A 129 13.70 9.77 -27.23
CA ASP A 129 12.92 10.14 -28.43
C ASP A 129 11.54 9.46 -28.49
N ASP A 130 11.38 8.29 -27.88
CA ASP A 130 10.10 7.57 -27.81
C ASP A 130 9.17 8.05 -26.69
N VAL A 131 9.66 8.88 -25.76
CA VAL A 131 8.89 9.34 -24.58
C VAL A 131 7.55 9.98 -24.96
N PRO A 132 7.46 10.92 -25.94
CA PRO A 132 6.20 11.55 -26.28
C PRO A 132 5.15 10.53 -26.76
N ASN A 133 5.57 9.56 -27.56
CA ASN A 133 4.71 8.49 -28.07
C ASN A 133 4.24 7.57 -26.94
N ALA A 134 5.16 7.14 -26.08
CA ALA A 134 4.85 6.28 -24.94
C ALA A 134 3.86 6.95 -23.96
N GLN A 135 4.08 8.22 -23.63
CA GLN A 135 3.18 8.99 -22.77
C GLN A 135 1.80 9.18 -23.39
N LYS A 136 1.75 9.54 -24.68
CA LYS A 136 0.50 9.67 -25.44
C LYS A 136 -0.29 8.37 -25.44
N GLU A 137 0.38 7.23 -25.64
CA GLU A 137 -0.25 5.91 -25.60
C GLU A 137 -0.81 5.57 -24.21
N ILE A 138 -0.07 5.84 -23.14
CA ILE A 138 -0.54 5.67 -21.76
C ILE A 138 -1.80 6.49 -21.51
N LEU A 139 -1.80 7.79 -21.89
CA LEU A 139 -2.97 8.66 -21.76
C LEU A 139 -4.14 8.13 -22.58
N ARG A 140 -3.93 7.76 -23.85
CA ARG A 140 -4.97 7.21 -24.73
C ARG A 140 -5.62 5.97 -24.12
N LYS A 141 -4.80 5.03 -23.63
CA LYS A 141 -5.30 3.80 -23.01
C LYS A 141 -6.00 4.06 -21.67
N PHE A 142 -5.52 5.02 -20.88
CA PHE A 142 -6.18 5.45 -19.65
C PHE A 142 -7.57 6.03 -19.94
N TYR A 143 -7.67 6.99 -20.88
CA TYR A 143 -8.94 7.60 -21.26
C TYR A 143 -9.89 6.58 -21.87
N LYS A 144 -9.43 5.70 -22.76
CA LYS A 144 -10.26 4.61 -23.30
C LYS A 144 -10.90 3.75 -22.20
N LYS A 145 -10.18 3.52 -21.09
CA LYS A 145 -10.65 2.67 -19.98
C LYS A 145 -11.58 3.42 -19.01
N PHE A 146 -11.28 4.67 -18.67
CA PHE A 146 -11.95 5.38 -17.57
C PHE A 146 -12.80 6.60 -17.99
N SER A 147 -12.61 7.11 -19.21
CA SER A 147 -13.29 8.30 -19.74
C SER A 147 -13.33 8.29 -21.27
N PRO A 148 -13.99 7.28 -21.90
CA PRO A 148 -13.97 7.11 -23.35
C PRO A 148 -14.48 8.35 -24.10
N ASP A 149 -15.44 9.07 -23.52
CA ASP A 149 -16.05 10.29 -24.07
C ASP A 149 -15.12 11.51 -24.11
N SER A 150 -13.88 11.40 -23.60
CA SER A 150 -12.89 12.48 -23.61
C SER A 150 -11.56 12.05 -24.22
N ILE A 151 -11.56 10.99 -25.04
CA ILE A 151 -10.35 10.47 -25.69
C ILE A 151 -9.76 11.46 -26.71
N ASP A 152 -10.59 12.33 -27.28
CA ASP A 152 -10.23 13.43 -28.18
C ASP A 152 -9.28 14.44 -27.51
N LYS A 153 -9.34 14.58 -26.18
CA LYS A 153 -8.49 15.51 -25.41
C LYS A 153 -7.05 15.00 -25.24
N VAL A 154 -6.79 13.73 -25.54
CA VAL A 154 -5.49 13.09 -25.25
C VAL A 154 -4.35 13.76 -26.00
N ASP A 155 -4.55 14.12 -27.27
CA ASP A 155 -3.48 14.67 -28.11
C ASP A 155 -3.00 16.02 -27.55
N GLY A 156 -3.92 16.93 -27.20
CA GLY A 156 -3.59 18.21 -26.58
C GLY A 156 -3.08 18.12 -25.13
N LEU A 157 -3.35 17.01 -24.43
CA LEU A 157 -2.76 16.74 -23.11
C LEU A 157 -1.34 16.18 -23.24
N ALA A 158 -1.10 15.30 -24.20
CA ALA A 158 0.21 14.71 -24.48
C ALA A 158 1.25 15.77 -24.82
N GLU A 159 0.86 16.79 -25.60
CA GLU A 159 1.72 17.94 -25.92
C GLU A 159 2.16 18.75 -24.70
N LYS A 160 1.39 18.71 -23.61
CA LYS A 160 1.66 19.48 -22.38
C LYS A 160 2.51 18.73 -21.36
N VAL A 161 2.78 17.44 -21.57
CA VAL A 161 3.50 16.56 -20.61
C VAL A 161 4.90 16.16 -21.05
N ASP A 162 5.66 17.13 -21.59
CA ASP A 162 7.05 17.00 -22.07
C ASP A 162 8.11 16.47 -21.08
N THR A 163 7.76 16.27 -19.81
CA THR A 163 8.67 15.81 -18.75
C THR A 163 8.02 14.74 -17.89
N PRO A 164 8.81 13.81 -17.30
CA PRO A 164 8.28 12.81 -16.37
C PRO A 164 7.45 13.41 -15.24
N ARG A 165 7.87 14.57 -14.71
CA ARG A 165 7.15 15.28 -13.65
C ARG A 165 5.79 15.80 -14.09
N LYS A 166 5.68 16.43 -15.28
CA LYS A 166 4.38 16.90 -15.79
C LYS A 166 3.44 15.73 -16.07
N MET A 167 3.96 14.64 -16.62
CA MET A 167 3.19 13.41 -16.82
C MET A 167 2.71 12.82 -15.48
N ALA A 168 3.59 12.76 -14.48
CA ALA A 168 3.23 12.27 -13.15
C ALA A 168 2.12 13.11 -12.50
N ASN A 169 2.22 14.45 -12.57
CA ASN A 169 1.20 15.36 -12.06
C ASN A 169 -0.14 15.19 -12.79
N LEU A 170 -0.12 15.03 -14.13
CA LEU A 170 -1.34 14.80 -14.89
C LEU A 170 -1.98 13.45 -14.52
N LEU A 171 -1.20 12.37 -14.50
CA LEU A 171 -1.69 11.05 -14.09
C LEU A 171 -2.22 11.07 -12.66
N GLY A 172 -1.56 11.75 -11.71
CA GLY A 172 -2.03 11.88 -10.33
C GLY A 172 -3.41 12.54 -10.26
N LYS A 173 -3.60 13.63 -11.00
CA LYS A 173 -4.91 14.30 -11.13
C LYS A 173 -5.97 13.39 -11.75
N LEU A 174 -5.61 12.62 -12.77
CA LEU A 174 -6.53 11.68 -13.42
C LEU A 174 -6.90 10.52 -12.48
N VAL A 175 -5.92 9.93 -11.80
CA VAL A 175 -6.14 8.87 -10.80
C VAL A 175 -7.08 9.37 -9.70
N LYS A 176 -6.84 10.56 -9.15
CA LYS A 176 -7.72 11.21 -8.16
C LYS A 176 -9.12 11.47 -8.70
N LYS A 177 -9.24 11.99 -9.93
CA LYS A 177 -10.54 12.32 -10.56
C LYS A 177 -11.42 11.08 -10.80
N PHE A 178 -10.82 9.96 -11.18
CA PHE A 178 -11.55 8.72 -11.51
C PHE A 178 -11.54 7.68 -10.37
N TYR A 179 -11.03 8.05 -9.19
CA TYR A 179 -11.16 7.25 -7.97
C TYR A 179 -12.65 7.06 -7.62
N PRO A 180 -13.10 5.86 -7.17
CA PRO A 180 -12.31 4.67 -6.80
C PRO A 180 -11.97 3.72 -7.95
N LYS A 181 -12.41 3.98 -9.18
CA LYS A 181 -12.27 3.02 -10.31
C LYS A 181 -10.82 2.78 -10.73
N THR A 182 -9.92 3.70 -10.42
CA THR A 182 -8.50 3.68 -10.82
C THR A 182 -7.60 2.91 -9.86
N ILE A 183 -8.00 2.74 -8.59
CA ILE A 183 -7.17 2.12 -7.55
C ILE A 183 -7.84 0.83 -7.09
N GLN A 184 -7.15 -0.30 -7.30
CA GLN A 184 -7.60 -1.58 -6.82
C GLN A 184 -7.28 -1.71 -5.34
N LYS A 185 -8.30 -1.84 -4.49
CA LYS A 185 -8.14 -2.21 -3.09
C LYS A 185 -7.60 -3.64 -3.00
N ILE A 186 -6.50 -3.82 -2.28
CA ILE A 186 -5.91 -5.12 -1.97
C ILE A 186 -5.86 -5.32 -0.46
N LYS A 187 -5.90 -6.57 0.01
CA LYS A 187 -5.52 -6.86 1.40
C LYS A 187 -4.03 -6.60 1.55
N ASP A 188 -3.62 -6.07 2.69
CA ASP A 188 -2.22 -5.85 2.96
C ASP A 188 -1.49 -7.23 3.01
N PRO A 189 -0.47 -7.48 2.16
CA PRO A 189 0.18 -8.79 2.10
C PRO A 189 0.93 -9.16 3.40
N GLN A 190 1.36 -8.16 4.17
CA GLN A 190 1.99 -8.38 5.47
C GLN A 190 0.93 -8.73 6.52
N GLN A 191 -0.23 -8.06 6.49
CA GLN A 191 -1.38 -8.44 7.29
C GLN A 191 -1.85 -9.86 6.98
N GLU A 192 -2.00 -10.23 5.69
CA GLU A 192 -2.40 -11.60 5.31
C GLU A 192 -1.39 -12.65 5.80
N ARG A 193 -0.08 -12.32 5.73
CA ARG A 193 0.97 -13.19 6.26
C ARG A 193 0.89 -13.32 7.79
N MET A 194 0.64 -12.23 8.50
CA MET A 194 0.49 -12.23 9.96
C MET A 194 -0.78 -12.98 10.40
N GLU A 195 -1.91 -12.75 9.73
CA GLU A 195 -3.17 -13.46 9.96
C GLU A 195 -3.00 -14.96 9.73
N ARG A 196 -2.27 -15.36 8.68
CA ARG A 196 -1.93 -16.77 8.44
C ARG A 196 -1.07 -17.35 9.56
N MET A 197 -0.01 -16.65 9.96
CA MET A 197 0.87 -17.10 11.06
C MET A 197 0.15 -17.22 12.40
N MET A 198 -0.77 -16.30 12.73
CA MET A 198 -1.59 -16.37 13.94
C MET A 198 -2.53 -17.58 13.89
N LYS A 199 -3.23 -17.77 12.77
CA LYS A 199 -4.14 -18.91 12.59
C LYS A 199 -3.41 -20.26 12.67
N ASP A 200 -2.21 -20.34 12.10
CA ASP A 200 -1.39 -21.55 12.18
C ASP A 200 -0.85 -21.80 13.60
N GLY A 201 -0.58 -20.73 14.37
CA GLY A 201 -0.19 -20.81 15.78
C GLY A 201 -1.33 -21.25 16.71
N ASP A 202 -2.54 -20.75 16.49
CA ASP A 202 -3.74 -21.16 17.23
C ASP A 202 -4.10 -22.62 16.93
N TYR A 203 -4.00 -23.04 15.67
CA TYR A 203 -4.19 -24.44 15.26
C TYR A 203 -3.14 -25.39 15.87
N ALA A 204 -1.89 -24.94 16.01
CA ALA A 204 -0.85 -25.73 16.69
C ALA A 204 -1.12 -25.85 18.20
N LYS A 205 -1.73 -24.82 18.81
CA LYS A 205 -2.09 -24.82 20.23
C LYS A 205 -3.29 -25.74 20.51
N GLU A 206 -4.37 -25.65 19.71
CA GLU A 206 -5.51 -26.57 19.80
C GLU A 206 -5.07 -28.03 19.66
N LYS A 207 -4.17 -28.33 18.72
CA LYS A 207 -3.68 -29.71 18.51
C LYS A 207 -2.74 -30.22 19.61
N THR A 208 -2.16 -29.32 20.41
CA THR A 208 -1.34 -29.69 21.57
C THR A 208 -2.25 -29.93 22.78
N GLU A 209 -3.28 -29.10 22.96
CA GLU A 209 -4.30 -29.28 24.00
C GLU A 209 -5.17 -30.53 23.75
N GLU A 210 -5.53 -30.86 22.50
CA GLU A 210 -6.21 -32.14 22.16
C GLU A 210 -5.36 -33.38 22.46
N LYS A 211 -4.03 -33.29 22.31
CA LYS A 211 -3.11 -34.38 22.64
C LYS A 211 -2.89 -34.57 24.14
N GLU A 212 -2.88 -33.48 24.91
CA GLU A 212 -2.78 -33.54 26.36
C GLU A 212 -4.06 -34.10 27.00
N VAL A 213 -5.22 -33.96 26.36
CA VAL A 213 -6.49 -34.59 26.80
C VAL A 213 -6.55 -36.09 26.44
N GLU A 214 -6.03 -36.51 25.28
CA GLU A 214 -5.96 -37.95 24.93
C GLU A 214 -4.91 -38.74 25.73
N GLU A 215 -3.83 -38.11 26.23
CA GLU A 215 -2.84 -38.80 27.08
C GLU A 215 -3.28 -38.97 28.54
N ASP A 216 -4.25 -38.19 29.04
CA ASP A 216 -4.78 -38.31 30.41
C ASP A 216 -5.91 -39.36 30.53
N GLU A 217 -6.65 -39.67 29.45
CA GLU A 217 -7.69 -40.73 29.47
C GLU A 217 -7.11 -42.16 29.38
N HIS A 218 -5.82 -42.33 29.05
CA HIS A 218 -5.20 -43.67 28.90
C HIS A 218 -4.40 -44.14 30.12
N ARG A 219 -4.50 -43.44 31.26
CA ARG A 219 -3.70 -43.72 32.49
C ARG A 219 -4.52 -44.19 33.70
N GLU A 220 -5.77 -44.66 33.52
CA GLU A 220 -6.61 -45.17 34.62
C GLU A 220 -6.92 -46.68 34.59
N GLU A 221 -6.32 -47.47 33.70
CA GLU A 221 -6.49 -48.94 33.70
C GLU A 221 -5.12 -49.62 33.66
N ASP A 222 -4.43 -49.76 34.81
CA ASP A 222 -3.38 -50.79 35.05
C ASP A 222 -2.81 -50.66 36.48
N GLU A 223 -3.58 -51.01 37.51
CA GLU A 223 -3.18 -51.26 38.91
C GLU A 223 -4.47 -51.80 39.60
N GLU A 224 -4.62 -53.00 40.18
CA GLU A 224 -3.72 -53.95 40.83
C GLU A 224 -4.41 -55.35 40.82
N ASP A 225 -3.69 -56.41 40.45
CA ASP A 225 -4.00 -57.80 40.79
C ASP A 225 -2.71 -58.43 41.39
N GLU A 226 -2.91 -59.35 42.33
CA GLU A 226 -1.94 -60.27 42.97
C GLU A 226 -1.40 -59.91 44.38
N ASP A 227 -2.25 -60.23 45.36
CA ASP A 227 -2.05 -61.21 46.44
C ASP A 227 -0.74 -61.24 47.25
N VAL A 228 -0.95 -61.04 48.56
CA VAL A 228 -0.04 -61.34 49.68
C VAL A 228 -0.03 -62.85 49.96
N GLN A 229 1.15 -63.48 49.96
CA GLN A 229 1.39 -64.75 50.64
C GLN A 229 2.58 -64.67 51.61
N GLU A 230 2.38 -65.36 52.74
CA GLU A 230 3.08 -65.34 54.03
C GLU A 230 4.60 -65.61 53.99
N LEU A 231 5.34 -64.96 54.90
CA LEU A 231 6.02 -65.58 56.06
C LEU A 231 6.68 -64.54 56.97
#